data_AF-A0A4P1KI29-F1
#
_entry.id   AF-A0A4P1KI29-F1
#
_cell.length_a   1.000
_cell.length_b   1.000
_cell.length_c   1.000
_cell.angle_alpha   90.00
_cell.angle_beta   90.00
_cell.angle_gamma   90.00
#
_symmetry.space_group_name_H-M   'P 1'
#
loop_
_entity.id
_entity.type
_entity.pdbx_description
1 polymer ?
#
loop_
_entity_poly.entity_id
_entity_poly.type
_entity_poly.pdbx_seq_one_letter_code
_entity_poly.pdbx_strand_id
1 'polypeptide(L)'
;MFETVARAIPSKFYPDVLWDGMDVDLLTRIAKRAAATLKDEIDFDIKVATPFSRRRFKSRDDYLDAVEHELNKSFSVFIVFVDWPKRQGGGSHWTVLKKVCPDYLTLFDSSGQRKLALARLGLGDGPGTRLHPKHTVMLTLTAMGGEALA
;
A
#
# COMPACT_ATOMS: atom_id res chain seq x y z
N MET A 1 -2.47 14.13 -4.86
CA MET A 1 -2.67 12.71 -5.23
C MET A 1 -3.30 11.90 -4.11
N PHE A 2 -2.67 11.67 -2.94
CA PHE A 2 -3.32 10.96 -1.82
C PHE A 2 -4.62 11.65 -1.35
N GLU A 3 -4.59 12.98 -1.19
CA GLU A 3 -5.78 13.77 -0.81
C GLU A 3 -6.88 13.70 -1.88
N THR A 4 -6.51 13.72 -3.16
CA THR A 4 -7.42 13.56 -4.30
C THR A 4 -8.12 12.19 -4.27
N VAL A 5 -7.35 11.11 -4.02
CA VAL A 5 -7.88 9.75 -3.89
C VAL A 5 -8.75 9.61 -2.64
N ALA A 6 -8.38 10.22 -1.51
CA ALA A 6 -9.16 10.20 -0.29
C ALA A 6 -10.51 10.91 -0.45
N ARG A 7 -10.56 12.03 -1.18
CA ARG A 7 -11.81 12.74 -1.49
C ARG A 7 -12.73 11.97 -2.44
N ALA A 8 -12.18 11.11 -3.28
CA ALA A 8 -12.96 10.24 -4.18
C ALA A 8 -13.64 9.06 -3.46
N ILE A 9 -13.35 8.82 -2.17
CA ILE A 9 -13.96 7.73 -1.39
C ILE A 9 -15.40 8.13 -1.02
N PRO A 10 -16.43 7.35 -1.43
CA PRO A 10 -17.82 7.66 -1.12
C PRO A 10 -18.08 7.71 0.38
N SER A 11 -18.82 8.72 0.83
CA SER A 11 -18.96 9.02 2.26
C SER A 11 -19.59 7.90 3.11
N LYS A 12 -20.40 7.06 2.47
CA LYS A 12 -21.02 5.87 3.08
C LYS A 12 -20.03 4.82 3.61
N PHE A 13 -18.75 4.88 3.22
CA PHE A 13 -17.71 3.98 3.71
C PHE A 13 -16.94 4.53 4.92
N TYR A 14 -17.10 5.81 5.26
CA TYR A 14 -16.38 6.39 6.41
C TYR A 14 -16.69 5.71 7.75
N PRO A 15 -17.94 5.31 8.07
CA PRO A 15 -18.23 4.66 9.35
C PRO A 15 -17.45 3.34 9.52
N ASP A 16 -17.56 2.42 8.56
CA ASP A 16 -16.90 1.11 8.62
C ASP A 16 -15.36 1.25 8.67
N VAL A 17 -14.82 2.26 7.97
CA VAL A 17 -13.37 2.56 7.93
C VAL A 17 -12.87 3.18 9.24
N LEU A 18 -13.69 3.98 9.91
CA LEU A 18 -13.33 4.66 11.16
C LEU A 18 -13.41 3.76 12.39
N TRP A 19 -14.34 2.78 12.40
CA TRP A 19 -14.65 2.01 13.61
C TRP A 19 -14.02 0.61 13.64
N ASP A 20 -13.99 -0.11 12.52
CA ASP A 20 -13.55 -1.52 12.50
C ASP A 20 -12.14 -1.72 11.92
N GLY A 21 -11.54 -0.65 11.41
CA GLY A 21 -10.39 -0.75 10.52
C GLY A 21 -10.79 -1.32 9.17
N MET A 22 -9.88 -1.26 8.20
CA MET A 22 -10.17 -1.68 6.83
C MET A 22 -9.48 -3.01 6.53
N ASP A 23 -10.24 -4.04 6.17
CA ASP A 23 -9.64 -5.25 5.59
C ASP A 23 -9.13 -4.99 4.16
N VAL A 24 -8.29 -5.89 3.65
CA VAL A 24 -7.67 -5.73 2.31
C VAL A 24 -8.72 -5.73 1.18
N ASP A 25 -9.83 -6.45 1.33
CA ASP A 25 -10.85 -6.58 0.29
C ASP A 25 -11.68 -5.30 0.19
N LEU A 26 -12.02 -4.68 1.33
CA LEU A 26 -12.65 -3.37 1.41
C LEU A 26 -11.70 -2.29 0.86
N LEU A 27 -10.43 -2.28 1.25
CA LEU A 27 -9.44 -1.35 0.70
C LEU A 27 -9.33 -1.47 -0.81
N THR A 28 -9.22 -2.70 -1.33
CA THR A 28 -9.13 -2.95 -2.76
C THR A 28 -10.39 -2.48 -3.49
N ARG A 29 -11.59 -2.72 -2.93
CA ARG A 29 -12.85 -2.25 -3.51
C ARG A 29 -12.95 -0.72 -3.54
N ILE A 30 -12.55 -0.06 -2.45
CA ILE A 30 -12.52 1.41 -2.36
C ILE A 30 -11.53 1.97 -3.39
N ALA A 31 -10.31 1.44 -3.44
CA ALA A 31 -9.29 1.86 -4.40
C ALA A 31 -9.76 1.68 -5.86
N LYS A 32 -10.41 0.55 -6.19
CA LYS A 32 -11.00 0.33 -7.53
C LYS A 32 -12.08 1.34 -7.88
N ARG A 33 -12.93 1.71 -6.93
CA ARG A 33 -13.97 2.73 -7.15
C ARG A 33 -13.36 4.12 -7.33
N ALA A 34 -12.40 4.50 -6.48
CA ALA A 34 -11.68 5.75 -6.63
C ALA A 34 -10.96 5.83 -7.98
N ALA A 35 -10.30 4.75 -8.41
CA ALA A 35 -9.67 4.66 -9.73
C ALA A 35 -10.67 4.87 -10.87
N ALA A 36 -11.86 4.24 -10.80
CA ALA A 36 -12.90 4.42 -11.81
C ALA A 36 -13.45 5.85 -11.85
N THR A 37 -13.61 6.50 -10.70
CA THR A 37 -14.06 7.90 -10.62
C THR A 37 -13.01 8.86 -11.16
N LEU A 38 -11.72 8.63 -10.85
CA LEU A 38 -10.64 9.50 -11.28
C LEU A 38 -10.30 9.34 -12.77
N LYS A 39 -10.74 8.27 -13.44
CA LYS A 39 -10.39 7.97 -14.83
C LYS A 39 -10.70 9.13 -15.79
N ASP A 40 -11.76 9.88 -15.53
CA ASP A 40 -12.17 11.03 -16.36
C ASP A 40 -11.53 12.35 -15.88
N GLU A 41 -10.86 12.36 -14.73
CA GLU A 41 -10.24 13.53 -14.11
C GLU A 41 -8.71 13.57 -14.25
N ILE A 42 -8.07 12.44 -14.59
CA ILE A 42 -6.61 12.33 -14.74
C ILE A 42 -6.24 11.60 -16.04
N ASP A 43 -5.10 11.97 -16.65
CA ASP A 43 -4.57 11.34 -17.88
C ASP A 43 -3.93 9.96 -17.64
N PHE A 44 -4.36 9.23 -16.60
CA PHE A 44 -3.80 7.95 -16.21
C PHE A 44 -4.89 6.89 -16.06
N ASP A 45 -4.66 5.72 -16.64
CA ASP A 45 -5.38 4.50 -16.28
C ASP A 45 -4.78 3.94 -14.98
N ILE A 46 -5.62 3.79 -13.96
CA ILE A 46 -5.24 3.22 -12.66
C ILE A 46 -5.75 1.78 -12.59
N LYS A 47 -4.80 0.83 -12.51
CA LYS A 47 -5.11 -0.58 -12.23
C LYS A 47 -4.83 -0.89 -10.76
N VAL A 48 -5.77 -1.57 -10.11
CA VAL A 48 -5.66 -1.95 -8.69
C VAL A 48 -5.61 -3.47 -8.56
N ALA A 49 -4.57 -3.99 -7.90
CA ALA A 49 -4.34 -5.41 -7.70
C ALA A 49 -3.89 -5.74 -6.27
N THR A 50 -4.03 -7.01 -5.87
CA THR A 50 -3.43 -7.58 -4.65
C THR A 50 -2.39 -8.62 -5.06
N PRO A 51 -1.20 -8.18 -5.56
CA PRO A 51 -0.28 -9.03 -6.32
C PRO A 51 0.26 -10.23 -5.52
N PHE A 52 0.17 -10.16 -4.20
CA PHE A 52 0.77 -11.12 -3.29
C PHE A 52 -0.25 -11.87 -2.43
N SER A 53 -1.56 -11.69 -2.67
CA SER A 53 -2.64 -12.32 -1.90
C SER A 53 -2.52 -13.84 -1.75
N ARG A 54 -2.02 -14.52 -2.81
CA ARG A 54 -1.83 -15.98 -2.85
C ARG A 54 -0.38 -16.43 -2.73
N ARG A 55 0.59 -15.49 -2.72
CA ARG A 55 2.02 -15.83 -2.66
C ARG A 55 2.45 -16.03 -1.22
N ARG A 56 3.22 -17.09 -0.97
CA ARG A 56 3.93 -17.29 0.29
C ARG A 56 5.38 -16.85 0.07
N PHE A 57 5.90 -16.06 1.01
CA PHE A 57 7.29 -15.60 0.99
C PHE A 57 8.08 -16.36 2.03
N LYS A 58 9.32 -16.72 1.69
CA LYS A 58 10.20 -17.48 2.58
C LYS A 58 10.86 -16.57 3.62
N SER A 59 11.07 -15.31 3.27
CA SER A 59 11.74 -14.32 4.12
C SER A 59 11.19 -12.92 3.85
N ARG A 60 11.53 -11.99 4.75
CA ARG A 60 11.33 -10.54 4.53
C ARG A 60 11.96 -10.09 3.21
N ASP A 61 13.19 -10.53 2.96
CA ASP A 61 13.95 -10.06 1.79
C ASP A 61 13.35 -10.59 0.48
N ASP A 62 12.91 -11.85 0.41
CA ASP A 62 12.16 -12.40 -0.74
C ASP A 62 10.87 -11.59 -1.04
N TYR A 63 10.21 -11.08 0.00
CA TYR A 63 9.07 -10.18 -0.18
C TYR A 63 9.48 -8.79 -0.69
N LEU A 64 10.50 -8.19 -0.10
CA LEU A 64 10.95 -6.85 -0.48
C LEU A 64 11.56 -6.83 -1.89
N ASP A 65 12.28 -7.87 -2.29
CA ASP A 65 12.80 -8.05 -3.65
C ASP A 65 11.64 -8.13 -4.66
N ALA A 66 10.57 -8.85 -4.32
CA ALA A 66 9.38 -8.93 -5.18
C ALA A 66 8.66 -7.58 -5.30
N VAL A 67 8.63 -6.79 -4.22
CA VAL A 67 8.05 -5.44 -4.23
C VAL A 67 8.91 -4.49 -5.06
N GLU A 68 10.23 -4.51 -4.87
CA GLU A 68 11.17 -3.67 -5.61
C GLU A 68 11.14 -4.00 -7.12
N HIS A 69 11.05 -5.28 -7.47
CA HIS A 69 10.88 -5.72 -8.86
C HIS A 69 9.64 -5.10 -9.52
N GLU A 70 8.52 -5.03 -8.81
CA GLU A 70 7.29 -4.43 -9.34
C GLU A 70 7.34 -2.90 -9.36
N LEU A 71 7.97 -2.28 -8.36
CA LEU A 71 8.25 -0.83 -8.34
C LEU A 71 9.10 -0.39 -9.54
N ASN A 72 10.05 -1.21 -9.99
CA ASN A 72 10.95 -0.87 -11.08
C ASN A 72 10.37 -1.13 -12.49
N LYS A 73 9.30 -1.92 -12.61
CA LYS A 73 8.68 -2.24 -13.91
C LYS A 73 7.68 -1.22 -14.40
N SER A 74 7.10 -0.46 -13.49
CA SER A 74 5.89 0.31 -13.75
C SER A 74 5.81 1.48 -12.79
N PHE A 75 5.06 2.51 -13.17
CA PHE A 75 4.74 3.59 -12.23
C PHE A 75 3.72 3.07 -11.22
N SER A 76 4.19 2.32 -10.22
CA SER A 76 3.37 1.64 -9.24
C SER A 76 3.52 2.23 -7.84
N VAL A 77 2.41 2.24 -7.11
CA VAL A 77 2.32 2.62 -5.71
C VAL A 77 1.86 1.41 -4.90
N PHE A 78 2.58 1.12 -3.82
CA PHE A 78 2.23 0.03 -2.91
C PHE A 78 1.60 0.58 -1.64
N ILE A 79 0.44 0.05 -1.27
CA ILE A 79 -0.18 0.25 0.03
C ILE A 79 0.01 -1.05 0.81
N VAL A 80 0.71 -0.96 1.94
CA VAL A 80 1.08 -2.11 2.78
C VAL A 80 0.42 -2.00 4.14
N PHE A 81 0.05 -3.16 4.69
CA PHE A 81 -0.44 -3.26 6.06
C PHE A 81 0.71 -3.55 7.02
N VAL A 82 0.85 -2.70 8.04
CA VAL A 82 1.90 -2.78 9.06
C VAL A 82 1.28 -2.95 10.43
N ASP A 83 1.67 -3.99 11.16
CA ASP A 83 1.41 -4.05 12.60
C ASP A 83 2.54 -3.36 13.34
N TRP A 84 2.18 -2.46 14.25
CA TRP A 84 3.10 -1.84 15.19
C TRP A 84 2.99 -2.49 16.58
N PRO A 85 4.09 -2.58 17.35
CA PRO A 85 4.02 -3.15 18.70
C PRO A 85 3.08 -2.33 19.60
N LYS A 86 2.05 -2.98 20.16
CA LYS A 86 1.08 -2.34 21.08
C LYS A 86 1.72 -1.63 22.27
N ARG A 87 2.85 -2.15 22.77
CA ARG A 87 3.61 -1.58 23.89
C ARG A 87 4.21 -0.20 23.61
N GLN A 88 4.27 0.22 22.34
CA GLN A 88 4.72 1.57 21.93
C GLN A 88 3.53 2.46 21.55
N GLY A 89 2.31 2.14 22.01
CA GLY A 89 1.09 2.79 21.55
C GLY A 89 0.74 2.49 20.09
N GLY A 90 1.37 1.46 19.51
CA GLY A 90 1.17 1.06 18.13
C GLY A 90 -0.14 0.28 17.91
N GLY A 91 -0.75 0.47 16.74
CA GLY A 91 -1.85 -0.34 16.24
C GLY A 91 -1.55 -0.84 14.83
N SER A 92 -2.45 -1.60 14.24
CA SER A 92 -2.34 -1.98 12.83
C SER A 92 -2.69 -0.80 11.93
N HIS A 93 -1.93 -0.59 10.85
CA HIS A 93 -2.09 0.59 10.02
C HIS A 93 -1.77 0.32 8.55
N TRP A 94 -2.55 0.94 7.65
CA TRP A 94 -2.28 0.97 6.22
C TRP A 94 -1.43 2.17 5.86
N THR A 95 -0.33 1.95 5.15
CA THR A 95 0.61 3.02 4.76
C THR A 95 1.11 2.83 3.34
N VAL A 96 1.52 3.91 2.70
CA VAL A 96 2.13 3.86 1.37
C VAL A 96 3.60 3.52 1.50
N LEU A 97 4.04 2.45 0.85
CA LEU A 97 5.46 2.17 0.68
C LEU A 97 6.02 3.05 -0.45
N LYS A 98 6.90 3.97 -0.08
CA LYS A 98 7.52 4.93 -0.99
C LYS A 98 8.84 4.42 -1.56
N LYS A 99 9.64 3.72 -0.77
CA LYS A 99 10.96 3.22 -1.18
C LYS A 99 11.42 2.06 -0.32
N VAL A 100 12.05 1.07 -0.95
CA VAL A 100 12.85 0.03 -0.29
C VAL A 100 14.31 0.48 -0.31
N CYS A 101 14.96 0.51 0.86
CA CYS A 101 16.40 0.76 1.00
C CYS A 101 17.06 -0.47 1.65
N PRO A 102 18.40 -0.62 1.56
CA PRO A 102 19.11 -1.79 2.11
C PRO A 102 18.90 -2.02 3.61
N ASP A 103 18.61 -0.98 4.38
CA ASP A 103 18.53 -1.00 5.84
C ASP A 103 17.19 -0.49 6.40
N TYR A 104 16.36 0.17 5.59
CA TYR A 104 15.04 0.66 5.99
C TYR A 104 14.01 0.70 4.86
N LEU A 105 12.74 0.77 5.21
CA LEU A 105 11.65 1.16 4.31
C LEU A 105 11.27 2.62 4.55
N THR A 106 10.97 3.35 3.47
CA THR A 106 10.32 4.66 3.57
C THR A 106 8.82 4.47 3.41
N LEU A 107 8.08 4.81 4.45
CA LEU A 107 6.63 4.74 4.51
C LEU A 107 6.06 6.15 4.53
N PHE A 108 4.86 6.32 4.01
CA PHE A 108 4.14 7.59 4.00
C PHE A 108 2.69 7.37 4.43
N ASP A 109 2.31 8.01 5.53
CA ASP A 109 0.96 7.95 6.10
C ASP A 109 0.43 9.36 6.41
N SER A 110 -0.75 9.45 7.03
CA SER A 110 -1.38 10.72 7.42
C SER A 110 -0.56 11.53 8.43
N SER A 111 0.38 10.90 9.16
CA SER A 111 1.34 11.58 10.04
C SER A 111 2.62 12.01 9.31
N GLY A 112 2.72 11.76 8.00
CA GLY A 112 3.86 12.12 7.17
C GLY A 112 4.79 10.94 6.86
N GLN A 113 6.05 11.27 6.54
CA GLN A 113 7.03 10.28 6.14
C GLN A 113 7.69 9.63 7.36
N ARG A 114 7.75 8.30 7.36
CA ARG A 114 8.41 7.50 8.41
C ARG A 114 9.44 6.56 7.80
N LYS A 115 10.52 6.29 8.55
CA LYS A 115 11.50 5.25 8.20
C LYS A 115 11.32 4.05 9.13
N LEU A 116 11.24 2.86 8.54
CA LEU A 116 11.11 1.60 9.28
C LEU A 116 12.37 0.77 9.07
N ALA A 117 13.17 0.59 10.13
CA ALA A 117 14.39 -0.22 10.08
C ALA A 117 14.09 -1.69 9.79
N LEU A 118 14.76 -2.26 8.78
CA LEU A 118 14.54 -3.65 8.35
C LEU A 118 14.92 -4.66 9.43
N ALA A 119 15.95 -4.40 10.22
CA ALA A 119 16.42 -5.28 11.29
C ALA A 119 15.33 -5.66 12.32
N ARG A 120 14.27 -4.85 12.43
CA ARG A 120 13.15 -5.05 13.37
C ARG A 120 11.86 -5.54 12.70
N LEU A 121 11.91 -5.78 11.39
CA LEU A 121 10.76 -6.07 10.55
C LEU A 121 10.61 -7.57 10.31
N GLY A 122 9.50 -8.13 10.76
CA GLY A 122 9.07 -9.49 10.40
C GLY A 122 7.97 -9.49 9.35
N LEU A 123 7.55 -10.69 8.92
CA LEU A 123 6.39 -10.89 8.05
C LEU A 123 5.28 -11.67 8.79
N GLY A 124 4.03 -11.40 8.41
CA GLY A 124 2.84 -12.11 8.88
C GLY A 124 2.54 -11.86 10.35
N ASP A 125 1.90 -12.85 10.98
CA ASP A 125 1.48 -12.76 12.37
C ASP A 125 2.66 -12.94 13.34
N GLY A 126 2.70 -12.15 14.41
CA GLY A 126 3.67 -12.33 15.49
C GLY A 126 4.02 -11.04 16.23
N PRO A 127 4.92 -11.12 17.23
CA PRO A 127 5.22 -10.00 18.10
C PRO A 127 6.18 -8.98 17.47
N GLY A 128 5.87 -7.70 17.57
CA GLY A 128 6.72 -6.61 17.09
C GLY A 128 6.24 -6.05 15.76
N THR A 129 7.10 -5.35 15.02
CA THR A 129 6.70 -4.75 13.75
C THR A 129 6.59 -5.80 12.66
N ARG A 130 5.46 -5.84 11.94
CA ARG A 130 5.19 -6.84 10.91
C ARG A 130 4.62 -6.23 9.64
N LEU A 131 5.06 -6.73 8.49
CA LEU A 131 4.36 -6.54 7.22
C LEU A 131 3.52 -7.76 6.89
N HIS A 132 2.40 -7.52 6.23
CA HIS A 132 1.50 -8.57 5.78
C HIS A 132 1.46 -8.61 4.25
N PRO A 133 2.29 -9.46 3.60
CA PRO A 133 2.33 -9.52 2.14
C PRO A 133 0.97 -9.79 1.50
N LYS A 134 0.12 -10.61 2.14
CA LYS A 134 -1.24 -10.89 1.66
C LYS A 134 -2.14 -9.65 1.67
N HIS A 135 -1.85 -8.70 2.54
CA HIS A 135 -2.53 -7.43 2.69
C HIS A 135 -1.74 -6.33 1.98
N THR A 136 -1.17 -6.63 0.80
CA THR A 136 -0.51 -5.64 -0.03
C THR A 136 -1.41 -5.31 -1.21
N VAL A 137 -1.74 -4.03 -1.36
CA VAL A 137 -2.46 -3.48 -2.51
C VAL A 137 -1.47 -2.72 -3.38
N MET A 138 -1.53 -2.96 -4.68
CA MET A 138 -0.72 -2.26 -5.69
C MET A 138 -1.64 -1.45 -6.60
N LEU A 139 -1.27 -0.20 -6.84
CA LEU A 139 -1.87 0.66 -7.83
C LEU A 139 -0.85 0.89 -8.94
N THR A 140 -1.17 0.52 -10.17
CA THR A 140 -0.32 0.77 -11.34
C THR A 140 -0.94 1.88 -12.17
N LEU A 141 -0.16 2.90 -12.45
CA LEU A 141 -0.56 4.06 -13.26
C LEU A 141 0.03 3.89 -14.66
N THR A 142 -0.81 4.02 -15.69
CA THR A 142 -0.39 4.03 -17.10
C THR A 142 -0.89 5.30 -17.75
N ALA A 143 0.00 6.10 -18.34
CA ALA A 143 -0.42 7.31 -19.07
C ALA A 143 -1.36 6.93 -20.23
N MET A 144 -2.47 7.66 -20.39
CA MET A 144 -3.46 7.43 -21.44
C MET A 144 -3.09 8.13 -22.77
N GLY A 145 -1.94 8.81 -22.83
CA GLY A 145 -1.30 9.31 -24.05
C GLY A 145 0.07 8.66 -24.23
N GLY A 146 0.39 8.23 -25.45
CA GLY A 146 1.52 7.37 -25.80
C GLY A 146 2.93 7.93 -25.63
N GLU A 147 3.16 8.85 -24.71
CA GLU A 147 4.51 9.18 -24.25
C GLU A 147 4.80 8.34 -23.00
N ALA A 148 5.67 7.36 -23.17
CA ALA A 148 6.28 6.66 -22.05
C ALA A 148 6.92 7.71 -21.13
N LEU A 149 6.49 7.75 -19.87
CA LEU A 149 7.18 8.49 -18.83
C LEU A 149 8.59 7.88 -18.70
N ALA A 150 9.57 8.58 -19.28
CA ALA A 150 11.00 8.26 -19.22
C ALA A 150 11.60 8.71 -17.89
#